data_AF-A0A212ER21-F1
#
_entry.id   AF-A0A212ER21-F1
#
_cell.length_a   1.000
_cell.length_b   1.000
_cell.length_c   1.000
_cell.angle_alpha   90.00
_cell.angle_beta   90.00
_cell.angle_gamma   90.00
#
_symmetry.space_group_name_H-M   'P 1'
#
loop_
_entity.id
_entity.type
_entity.pdbx_description
1 polymer ?
#
loop_
_entity_poly.entity_id
_entity_poly.type
_entity_poly.pdbx_seq_one_letter_code
_entity_poly.pdbx_strand_id
1 'polypeptide(L)'
;MHSFGSYILYPWGHDGSLPPNAFALHLVGVEMADAITNVQLPNFPKYRVGNAVTTLGYPASGAAEDYAHMRGVPLSYTYELPGLRSGFQGFHLDPRYIRQVSEETWIGIVAGVRRSLQFASNK
;
A
#
# COMPACT_ATOMS: atom_id res chain seq x y z
N MET A 1 7.75 1.32 -3.15
CA MET A 1 7.28 0.08 -3.79
C MET A 1 8.18 -1.04 -3.32
N HIS A 2 7.60 -2.12 -2.83
CA HIS A 2 8.26 -3.28 -2.24
C HIS A 2 7.57 -4.56 -2.76
N SER A 3 8.11 -5.72 -2.37
CA SER A 3 7.46 -7.01 -2.54
C SER A 3 7.89 -7.91 -1.36
N PHE A 4 7.06 -8.79 -0.82
CA PHE A 4 5.73 -9.19 -1.30
C PHE A 4 4.71 -9.32 -0.16
N GLY A 5 3.43 -9.31 -0.51
CA GLY A 5 2.34 -9.63 0.42
C GLY A 5 0.95 -9.09 0.09
N SER A 6 0.80 -8.32 -0.99
CA SER A 6 -0.44 -7.60 -1.31
C SER A 6 -0.86 -6.67 -0.15
N TYR A 7 0.01 -5.72 0.20
CA TYR A 7 -0.26 -4.74 1.24
C TYR A 7 -0.19 -3.30 0.73
N ILE A 8 -1.04 -2.45 1.30
CA ILE A 8 -0.90 -0.99 1.27
C ILE A 8 -0.80 -0.54 2.73
N LEU A 9 0.41 -0.20 3.12
CA LEU A 9 0.77 0.12 4.49
C LEU A 9 0.92 1.62 4.65
N TYR A 10 0.43 2.16 5.77
CA TYR A 10 0.66 3.55 6.15
C TYR A 10 1.27 3.65 7.57
N PRO A 11 1.89 4.80 7.90
CA PRO A 11 2.51 5.05 9.21
C PRO A 11 1.60 4.81 10.44
N TRP A 12 2.16 4.69 11.64
CA TRP A 12 3.59 4.61 11.95
C TRP A 12 4.09 3.17 12.02
N GLY A 13 5.22 2.89 11.37
CA GLY A 13 5.88 1.59 11.37
C GLY A 13 6.74 1.31 12.60
N HIS A 14 7.21 2.35 13.30
CA HIS A 14 8.11 2.15 14.45
C HIS A 14 7.41 1.67 15.73
N ASP A 15 6.16 2.05 15.98
CA ASP A 15 5.43 1.72 17.21
C ASP A 15 3.97 1.26 16.99
N GLY A 16 3.44 1.39 15.77
CA GLY A 16 2.07 1.02 15.44
C GLY A 16 1.01 2.03 15.90
N SER A 17 1.42 3.20 16.41
CA SER A 17 0.50 4.28 16.70
C SER A 17 -0.10 4.85 15.42
N LEU A 18 -1.28 5.48 15.54
CA LEU A 18 -1.96 6.09 14.41
C LEU A 18 -1.54 7.56 14.27
N PRO A 19 -1.17 8.03 13.07
CA PRO A 19 -0.96 9.45 12.83
C PRO A 19 -2.27 10.24 12.93
N PRO A 20 -2.22 11.57 13.16
CA PRO A 20 -3.41 12.41 13.29
C PRO A 20 -4.38 12.33 12.09
N ASN A 21 -3.88 12.02 10.89
CA ASN A 21 -4.68 11.88 9.67
C ASN A 21 -4.90 10.41 9.24
N ALA A 22 -4.81 9.45 10.17
CA ALA A 22 -4.96 8.03 9.89
C ALA A 22 -6.24 7.67 9.13
N PHE A 23 -7.36 8.36 9.40
CA PHE A 23 -8.60 8.17 8.65
C PHE A 23 -8.43 8.44 7.15
N ALA A 24 -7.79 9.55 6.79
CA ALA A 24 -7.55 9.90 5.39
C ALA A 24 -6.59 8.89 4.74
N LEU A 25 -5.50 8.54 5.44
CA LEU A 25 -4.55 7.53 4.98
C LEU A 25 -5.26 6.20 4.68
N HIS A 26 -6.08 5.72 5.62
CA HIS A 26 -6.80 4.46 5.49
C HIS A 26 -7.84 4.51 4.36
N LEU A 27 -8.65 5.57 4.30
CA LEU A 27 -9.68 5.74 3.28
C LEU A 27 -9.09 5.72 1.87
N VAL A 28 -8.05 6.52 1.62
CA VAL A 28 -7.37 6.52 0.31
C VAL A 28 -6.71 5.17 0.04
N GLY A 29 -6.12 4.53 1.06
CA GLY A 29 -5.57 3.18 0.95
C GLY A 29 -6.60 2.13 0.50
N VAL A 30 -7.80 2.16 1.08
CA VAL A 30 -8.91 1.29 0.71
C VAL A 30 -9.37 1.55 -0.71
N GLU A 31 -9.53 2.81 -1.11
CA GLU A 31 -9.90 3.15 -2.50
C GLU A 31 -8.86 2.67 -3.52
N MET A 32 -7.56 2.73 -3.18
CA MET A 32 -6.50 2.15 -4.00
C MET A 32 -6.62 0.62 -4.09
N ALA A 33 -6.83 -0.07 -2.97
CA ALA A 33 -6.97 -1.52 -2.92
C ALA A 33 -8.21 -2.03 -3.66
N ASP A 34 -9.33 -1.32 -3.56
CA ASP A 34 -10.57 -1.64 -4.25
C ASP A 34 -10.40 -1.49 -5.77
N ALA A 35 -9.73 -0.42 -6.21
CA ALA A 35 -9.43 -0.20 -7.62
C ALA A 35 -8.57 -1.34 -8.21
N ILE A 36 -7.57 -1.81 -7.46
CA ILE A 36 -6.76 -2.99 -7.83
C ILE A 36 -7.63 -4.25 -7.86
N THR A 37 -8.42 -4.48 -6.82
CA THR A 37 -9.25 -5.68 -6.67
C THR A 37 -10.23 -5.87 -7.83
N ASN A 38 -10.71 -4.78 -8.43
CA ASN A 38 -11.64 -4.82 -9.57
C ASN A 38 -11.01 -5.31 -10.89
N VAL A 39 -9.68 -5.30 -11.00
CA VAL A 39 -8.96 -5.63 -12.24
C VAL A 39 -7.92 -6.74 -12.06
N GLN A 40 -7.64 -7.14 -10.82
CA GLN A 40 -6.70 -8.20 -10.52
C GLN A 40 -7.20 -9.56 -11.01
N LEU A 41 -6.27 -10.49 -11.25
CA LEU A 41 -6.64 -11.86 -11.63
C LEU A 41 -7.29 -12.60 -10.44
N PRO A 42 -8.27 -13.51 -10.69
CA PRO A 42 -8.99 -14.21 -9.61
C PRO A 42 -8.11 -15.04 -8.67
N ASN A 43 -6.94 -15.48 -9.14
CA ASN A 43 -6.00 -16.28 -8.36
C ASN A 43 -5.03 -15.43 -7.50
N PHE A 44 -5.16 -14.11 -7.50
CA PHE A 44 -4.33 -13.21 -6.71
C PHE A 44 -4.99 -12.87 -5.36
N PRO A 45 -4.22 -12.84 -4.26
CA PRO A 45 -4.74 -12.40 -2.97
C PRO A 45 -5.09 -10.91 -3.02
N LYS A 46 -6.25 -10.56 -2.46
CA LYS A 46 -6.69 -9.17 -2.33
C LYS A 46 -5.71 -8.37 -1.48
N TYR A 47 -5.56 -7.09 -1.82
CA TYR A 47 -4.77 -6.17 -1.02
C TYR A 47 -5.36 -5.95 0.37
N ARG A 48 -4.50 -5.98 1.39
CA ARG A 48 -4.82 -5.59 2.77
C ARG A 48 -4.28 -4.21 3.05
N VAL A 49 -5.13 -3.34 3.60
CA VAL A 49 -4.80 -1.94 3.91
C VAL A 49 -4.74 -1.75 5.42
N GLY A 50 -3.72 -1.06 5.91
CA GLY A 50 -3.68 -0.72 7.33
C GLY A 50 -2.38 -0.05 7.79
N ASN A 51 -2.33 0.22 9.09
CA ASN A 51 -1.09 0.66 9.74
C ASN A 51 -0.02 -0.44 9.57
N ALA A 52 1.22 -0.02 9.33
CA ALA A 52 2.32 -0.93 9.04
C ALA A 52 2.48 -2.03 10.11
N VAL A 53 2.52 -1.68 11.40
CA VAL A 53 2.70 -2.64 12.49
C VAL A 53 1.50 -3.56 12.66
N THR A 54 0.28 -3.00 12.69
CA THR A 54 -0.91 -3.83 12.90
C THR A 54 -1.22 -4.76 11.72
N THR A 55 -0.75 -4.41 10.52
CA THR A 55 -0.95 -5.22 9.31
C THR A 55 0.13 -6.29 9.14
N LEU A 56 1.40 -5.93 9.40
CA LEU A 56 2.56 -6.83 9.26
C LEU A 56 2.82 -7.69 10.50
N GLY A 57 2.39 -7.24 11.68
CA GLY A 57 2.60 -7.93 12.95
C GLY A 57 3.96 -7.67 13.61
N TYR A 58 4.76 -6.73 13.11
CA TYR A 58 6.03 -6.34 13.72
C TYR A 58 6.35 -4.85 13.48
N PRO A 59 7.07 -4.20 14.41
CA PRO A 59 7.56 -2.83 14.23
C PRO A 59 8.85 -2.78 13.41
N ALA A 60 9.02 -1.71 12.64
CA ALA A 60 10.22 -1.39 11.88
C ALA A 60 10.47 0.13 11.91
N SER A 61 11.70 0.54 12.27
CA SER A 61 12.10 1.95 12.30
C SER A 61 12.90 2.33 11.06
N GLY A 62 12.95 3.63 10.75
CA GLY A 62 13.74 4.16 9.63
C GLY A 62 13.14 3.93 8.24
N ALA A 63 11.87 3.53 8.17
CA ALA A 63 11.17 3.30 6.92
C ALA A 63 10.89 4.62 6.17
N ALA A 64 10.93 4.59 4.83
CA ALA A 64 10.86 5.79 4.01
C ALA A 64 9.47 6.44 4.05
N GLU A 65 8.40 5.65 4.16
CA GLU A 65 7.03 6.15 4.29
C GLU A 65 6.81 6.89 5.62
N ASP A 66 7.37 6.37 6.72
CA ASP A 66 7.37 7.01 8.04
C ASP A 66 8.15 8.33 7.98
N TYR A 67 9.36 8.31 7.42
CA TYR A 67 10.17 9.52 7.26
C TYR A 67 9.43 10.59 6.44
N ALA A 68 8.86 10.22 5.28
CA ALA A 68 8.10 11.15 4.45
C ALA A 68 6.91 11.76 5.21
N HIS A 69 6.20 10.94 5.99
CA HIS A 69 5.07 11.40 6.80
C HIS A 69 5.50 12.41 7.87
N MET A 70 6.59 12.10 8.58
CA MET A 70 7.20 12.99 9.56
C MET A 70 7.65 14.33 8.93
N ARG A 71 8.07 14.31 7.66
CA ARG A 71 8.41 15.53 6.90
C ARG A 71 7.20 16.31 6.39
N GLY A 72 5.98 15.89 6.72
CA GLY A 72 4.73 16.60 6.38
C GLY A 72 4.08 16.16 5.08
N VAL A 73 4.53 15.06 4.45
CA VAL A 73 3.80 14.47 3.32
C VAL A 73 2.50 13.86 3.85
N PRO A 74 1.32 14.36 3.44
CA PRO A 74 0.06 13.98 4.08
C PRO A 74 -0.31 12.53 3.82
N LEU A 75 0.01 12.01 2.64
CA LEU A 75 -0.30 10.65 2.22
C LEU A 75 0.99 9.97 1.79
N SER A 76 1.52 9.09 2.64
CA SER A 76 2.70 8.26 2.34
C SER A 76 2.39 6.80 2.63
N TYR A 77 2.83 5.93 1.72
CA TYR A 77 2.49 4.51 1.77
C TYR A 77 3.67 3.64 1.35
N THR A 78 3.72 2.45 1.94
CA THR A 78 4.49 1.32 1.40
C THR A 78 3.54 0.35 0.71
N TYR A 79 3.78 0.11 -0.56
CA TYR A 79 3.13 -0.95 -1.32
C TYR A 79 3.98 -2.21 -1.26
N GLU A 80 3.41 -3.31 -0.76
CA GLU A 80 3.97 -4.65 -0.93
C GLU A 80 3.22 -5.35 -2.06
N LEU A 81 3.88 -5.54 -3.20
CA LEU A 81 3.29 -6.18 -4.38
C LEU A 81 2.92 -7.65 -4.12
N PRO A 82 2.10 -8.30 -4.97
CA PRO A 82 1.67 -9.67 -4.74
C PRO A 82 2.82 -10.68 -4.89
N GLY A 83 2.79 -11.69 -4.04
CA GLY A 83 3.56 -12.92 -4.20
C GLY A 83 2.61 -14.12 -4.12
N LEU A 84 2.75 -15.10 -5.01
CA LEU A 84 1.84 -16.27 -5.07
C LEU A 84 2.38 -17.48 -4.29
N ARG A 85 3.53 -17.33 -3.61
CA ARG A 85 4.22 -18.37 -2.85
C ARG A 85 4.76 -17.77 -1.55
N SER A 86 5.00 -18.62 -0.56
CA SER A 86 5.57 -18.22 0.73
C SER A 86 7.10 -18.20 0.69
N GLY A 87 7.71 -17.56 1.71
CA GLY A 87 9.16 -17.47 1.87
C GLY A 87 9.83 -16.80 0.67
N PHE A 88 11.06 -17.21 0.36
CA PHE A 88 11.84 -16.58 -0.71
C PHE A 88 11.20 -16.69 -2.11
N GLN A 89 10.31 -17.65 -2.32
CA GLN A 89 9.63 -17.82 -3.60
C GLN A 89 8.58 -16.73 -3.86
N GLY A 90 8.10 -16.03 -2.83
CA GLY A 90 7.17 -14.91 -3.01
C GLY A 90 7.82 -13.69 -3.67
N PHE A 91 9.13 -13.52 -3.54
CA PHE A 91 9.89 -12.46 -4.24
C PHE A 91 10.12 -12.76 -5.73
N HIS A 92 9.85 -14.00 -6.17
CA HIS A 92 10.07 -14.44 -7.55
C HIS A 92 8.73 -14.79 -8.20
N LEU A 93 7.91 -13.77 -8.43
CA LEU A 93 6.67 -13.92 -9.19
C LEU A 93 6.98 -14.42 -10.61
N ASP A 94 6.16 -15.34 -11.12
CA ASP A 94 6.30 -15.83 -12.50
C ASP A 94 6.28 -14.65 -13.48
N PRO A 95 7.28 -14.51 -14.38
CA PRO A 95 7.40 -13.40 -15.31
C PRO A 95 6.14 -13.13 -16.14
N ARG A 96 5.30 -14.16 -16.38
CA ARG A 96 4.03 -14.01 -17.10
C ARG A 96 3.06 -13.03 -16.42
N TYR A 97 3.21 -12.79 -15.11
CA TYR A 97 2.35 -11.90 -14.34
C TYR A 97 2.90 -10.48 -14.16
N ILE A 98 4.15 -10.20 -14.56
CA ILE A 98 4.78 -8.88 -14.33
C ILE A 98 3.91 -7.76 -14.91
N ARG A 99 3.45 -7.93 -16.15
CA ARG A 99 2.61 -6.95 -16.83
C ARG A 99 1.28 -6.75 -16.09
N GLN A 100 0.59 -7.84 -15.75
CA GLN A 100 -0.67 -7.79 -15.01
C GLN A 100 -0.52 -7.03 -13.69
N VAL A 101 0.47 -7.39 -12.86
CA VAL A 101 0.71 -6.73 -11.56
C VAL A 101 1.04 -5.25 -11.75
N SER A 102 1.78 -4.91 -12.79
CA SER A 102 2.10 -3.51 -13.11
C SER A 102 0.84 -2.72 -13.47
N GLU A 103 -0.02 -3.28 -14.31
CA GLU A 103 -1.25 -2.63 -14.79
C GLU A 103 -2.29 -2.46 -13.67
N GLU A 104 -2.52 -3.49 -12.84
CA GLU A 104 -3.43 -3.37 -11.70
C GLU A 104 -2.92 -2.38 -10.65
N THR A 105 -1.60 -2.43 -10.33
CA THR A 105 -0.98 -1.48 -9.38
C THR A 105 -1.08 -0.04 -9.90
N TRP A 106 -0.91 0.18 -11.21
CA TRP A 106 -1.06 1.48 -11.83
C TRP A 106 -2.46 2.06 -11.63
N ILE A 107 -3.50 1.23 -11.76
CA ILE A 107 -4.89 1.63 -11.50
C ILE A 107 -5.08 2.05 -10.04
N GLY A 108 -4.48 1.31 -9.10
CA GLY A 108 -4.42 1.70 -7.68
C GLY A 108 -3.75 3.06 -7.47
N ILE A 109 -2.57 3.29 -8.08
CA ILE A 109 -1.86 4.57 -8.02
C ILE A 109 -2.73 5.72 -8.55
N VAL A 110 -3.39 5.53 -9.69
CA VAL A 110 -4.29 6.55 -10.28
C VAL A 110 -5.45 6.88 -9.33
N ALA A 111 -6.05 5.89 -8.68
CA ALA A 111 -7.09 6.11 -7.68
C ALA A 111 -6.58 6.94 -6.50
N GLY A 112 -5.41 6.59 -5.95
CA GLY A 112 -4.78 7.33 -4.86
C GLY A 112 -4.45 8.78 -5.22
N VAL A 113 -3.92 9.03 -6.43
CA VAL A 113 -3.63 10.39 -6.92
C VAL A 113 -4.90 11.21 -7.09
N ARG A 114 -5.96 10.65 -7.70
CA ARG A 114 -7.23 11.37 -7.85
C ARG A 114 -7.81 11.76 -6.49
N ARG A 115 -7.68 10.88 -5.49
CA ARG A 115 -8.18 11.15 -4.15
C ARG A 115 -7.34 12.16 -3.39
N SER A 116 -6.01 12.13 -3.54
CA SER A 116 -5.12 13.10 -2.89
C SER A 116 -5.38 14.53 -3.34
N LEU A 117 -5.74 14.74 -4.61
CA LEU A 117 -6.11 16.06 -5.14
C LEU A 117 -7.36 16.64 -4.47
N GLN A 118 -8.34 15.80 -4.11
CA GLN A 118 -9.56 16.24 -3.42
C GLN A 118 -9.28 16.70 -1.97
N PHE A 119 -8.26 16.13 -1.32
CA PHE A 119 -7.82 16.60 0.00
C PHE A 119 -7.00 17.90 -0.09
N ALA A 120 -6.29 18.12 -1.19
CA ALA A 120 -5.53 19.35 -1.43
C ALA A 120 -6.44 20.55 -1.79
N SER A 121 -7.56 20.31 -2.48
CA SER A 121 -8.51 21.36 -2.88
C SER A 121 -9.42 21.87 -1.75
N ASN A 122 -9.42 21.23 -0.59
CA ASN A 122 -10.22 21.59 0.58
C ASN A 122 -9.42 22.38 1.64
N LYS A 123 -8.25 22.90 1.26
CA LYS A 123 -7.43 23.83 2.06
C LYS A 123 -7.38 25.18 1.36
#